data_AF-A0A7J7NKC1-F1
#
_entry.id   AF-A0A7J7NKC1-F1
#
_cell.length_a   1.000
_cell.length_b   1.000
_cell.length_c   1.000
_cell.angle_alpha   90.00
_cell.angle_beta   90.00
_cell.angle_gamma   90.00
#
_symmetry.space_group_name_H-M   'P 1'
#
loop_
_entity.id
_entity.type
_entity.pdbx_description
1 polymer ?
#
loop_
_entity_poly.entity_id
_entity_poly.type
_entity_poly.pdbx_seq_one_letter_code
_entity_poly.pdbx_strand_id
1 'polypeptide(L)'
;MVMNAWAISAYGGVLVLIEVRQSGTPITQMHAAGAIKNVAIVEEIRVALGEEGAVEVLLQLLVSGSSTAQEKSANCLWILASDREDFRVSILELGCVQNLQQLLQKPLNTNTLEHVLRAISALSVSDRTLKILSSSASFLLQLAELINNTILPISFQQISVSILSKLSISDAKKRPLSSCMASLVKMVEFSKSAGLQETAAEALVSLLSVRSNSKELVKDEKSLSRFVQMLDPNTKSICKKLPVVLISAIVAGGSNGCRKRLILEGACHHLQKLSQMEVVGAKKVLQRLVVNRLKNIFSRTWQD
;
A
#
# COMPACT_ATOMS: atom_id res chain seq x y z
N MET A 1 -3.01 -31.33 12.91
CA MET A 1 -3.37 -30.83 11.56
C MET A 1 -2.34 -31.19 10.50
N VAL A 2 -1.03 -31.05 10.74
CA VAL A 2 0.03 -31.33 9.73
C VAL A 2 -0.03 -32.76 9.18
N MET A 3 -0.17 -33.79 10.03
CA MET A 3 -0.34 -35.18 9.58
C MET A 3 -1.57 -35.39 8.68
N ASN A 4 -2.68 -34.70 8.96
CA ASN A 4 -3.91 -34.85 8.18
C ASN A 4 -3.77 -34.20 6.80
N ALA A 5 -3.05 -33.08 6.70
CA ALA A 5 -2.77 -32.46 5.42
C ALA A 5 -1.93 -33.36 4.53
N TRP A 6 -0.87 -33.96 5.08
CA TRP A 6 -0.03 -34.94 4.40
C TRP A 6 -0.84 -36.15 3.92
N ALA A 7 -1.70 -36.72 4.78
CA ALA A 7 -2.55 -37.83 4.39
C ALA A 7 -3.51 -37.45 3.25
N ILE A 8 -4.17 -36.28 3.32
CA ILE A 8 -5.08 -35.84 2.26
C ILE A 8 -4.37 -35.71 0.90
N SER A 9 -3.15 -35.16 0.89
CA SER A 9 -2.38 -35.07 -0.36
C SER A 9 -1.89 -36.43 -0.84
N ALA A 10 -1.32 -37.25 0.05
CA ALA A 10 -0.71 -38.53 -0.32
C ALA A 10 -1.70 -39.55 -0.88
N TYR A 11 -2.99 -39.45 -0.53
CA TYR A 11 -4.04 -40.35 -1.00
C TYR A 11 -4.91 -39.77 -2.14
N GLY A 12 -4.42 -38.74 -2.86
CA GLY A 12 -5.14 -38.14 -3.99
C GLY A 12 -6.41 -37.37 -3.59
N GLY A 13 -6.51 -36.98 -2.32
CA GLY A 13 -7.65 -36.24 -1.79
C GLY A 13 -7.77 -34.85 -2.40
N VAL A 14 -6.68 -34.25 -2.87
CA VAL A 14 -6.71 -32.94 -3.53
C VAL A 14 -7.48 -32.99 -4.86
N LEU A 15 -7.24 -34.00 -5.71
CA LEU A 15 -8.05 -34.27 -6.91
C LEU A 15 -9.54 -34.43 -6.59
N VAL A 16 -9.87 -35.19 -5.54
CA VAL A 16 -11.28 -35.37 -5.11
C VAL A 16 -11.90 -34.04 -4.66
N LEU A 17 -11.15 -33.19 -3.94
CA LEU A 17 -11.63 -31.86 -3.54
C LEU A 17 -11.85 -30.93 -4.74
N ILE A 18 -11.08 -31.10 -5.81
CA ILE A 18 -11.22 -30.39 -7.08
C ILE A 18 -12.45 -30.90 -7.85
N GLU A 19 -12.70 -32.20 -7.88
CA GLU A 19 -13.89 -32.81 -8.51
C GLU A 19 -15.19 -32.47 -7.78
N VAL A 20 -15.18 -32.45 -6.45
CA VAL A 20 -16.31 -32.04 -5.60
C VAL A 20 -16.79 -30.63 -5.94
N ARG A 21 -15.97 -29.79 -6.57
CA ARG A 21 -16.42 -28.48 -7.06
C ARG A 21 -17.34 -28.56 -8.27
N GLN A 22 -17.13 -29.49 -9.21
CA GLN A 22 -17.92 -29.57 -10.44
C GLN A 22 -19.33 -30.11 -10.19
N SER A 23 -19.50 -30.98 -9.19
CA SER A 23 -20.75 -31.70 -8.89
C SER A 23 -21.35 -31.37 -7.52
N GLY A 24 -20.62 -30.63 -6.67
CA GLY A 24 -21.00 -30.38 -5.28
C GLY A 24 -21.94 -29.21 -5.05
N THR A 25 -22.71 -29.30 -3.97
CA THR A 25 -23.49 -28.19 -3.41
C THR A 25 -22.58 -27.04 -2.92
N PRO A 26 -23.11 -25.81 -2.74
CA PRO A 26 -22.35 -24.69 -2.18
C PRO A 26 -21.68 -25.00 -0.83
N ILE A 27 -22.30 -25.86 -0.02
CA ILE A 27 -21.75 -26.31 1.28
C ILE A 27 -20.54 -27.20 1.06
N THR A 28 -20.62 -28.18 0.15
CA THR A 28 -19.49 -29.06 -0.17
C THR A 28 -18.33 -28.32 -0.82
N GLN A 29 -18.62 -27.32 -1.68
CA GLN A 29 -17.60 -26.43 -2.25
C GLN A 29 -16.89 -25.60 -1.18
N MET A 30 -17.62 -25.07 -0.19
CA MET A 30 -17.05 -24.36 0.95
C MET A 30 -16.14 -25.27 1.79
N HIS A 31 -16.58 -26.50 2.10
CA HIS A 31 -15.74 -27.46 2.82
C HIS A 31 -14.49 -27.83 2.03
N ALA A 32 -14.60 -27.99 0.71
CA ALA A 32 -13.47 -28.24 -0.15
C ALA A 32 -12.46 -27.09 -0.15
N ALA A 33 -12.91 -25.84 -0.28
CA ALA A 33 -12.06 -24.66 -0.15
C ALA A 33 -11.36 -24.60 1.22
N GLY A 34 -12.09 -24.94 2.30
CA GLY A 34 -11.54 -25.01 3.65
C GLY A 34 -10.47 -26.10 3.80
N ALA A 35 -10.69 -27.27 3.21
CA ALA A 35 -9.73 -28.36 3.20
C ALA A 35 -8.46 -27.98 2.42
N ILE A 36 -8.59 -27.46 1.20
CA ILE A 36 -7.47 -26.98 0.39
C ILE A 36 -6.68 -25.90 1.15
N LYS A 37 -7.37 -24.92 1.76
CA LYS A 37 -6.73 -23.88 2.59
C LYS A 37 -5.96 -24.46 3.77
N ASN A 38 -6.46 -25.52 4.40
CA ASN A 38 -5.76 -26.16 5.53
C ASN A 38 -4.53 -26.93 5.05
N VAL A 39 -4.63 -27.57 3.89
CA VAL A 39 -3.51 -28.30 3.27
C VAL A 39 -2.42 -27.33 2.81
N ALA A 40 -2.79 -26.20 2.21
CA ALA A 40 -1.87 -25.17 1.71
C ALA A 40 -0.99 -24.53 2.80
N ILE A 41 -1.33 -24.69 4.08
CA ILE A 41 -0.47 -24.23 5.18
C ILE A 41 0.84 -25.02 5.22
N VAL A 42 0.83 -26.28 4.80
CA VAL A 42 2.01 -27.15 4.77
C VAL A 42 2.78 -26.92 3.47
N GLU A 43 4.00 -26.39 3.58
CA GLU A 43 4.82 -25.95 2.44
C GLU A 43 5.13 -27.07 1.46
N GLU A 44 5.43 -28.26 1.97
CA GLU A 44 5.79 -29.44 1.16
C GLU A 44 4.64 -29.89 0.24
N ILE A 45 3.39 -29.53 0.58
CA ILE A 45 2.20 -29.95 -0.17
C ILE A 45 1.78 -28.90 -1.21
N ARG A 46 2.25 -27.66 -1.10
CA ARG A 46 1.83 -26.56 -2.00
C ARG A 46 2.10 -26.90 -3.46
N VAL A 47 3.25 -27.52 -3.76
CA VAL A 47 3.64 -27.91 -5.12
C VAL A 47 2.62 -28.87 -5.72
N ALA A 48 2.24 -29.92 -4.99
CA ALA A 48 1.21 -30.86 -5.41
C ALA A 48 -0.16 -30.17 -5.63
N LEU A 49 -0.55 -29.24 -4.75
CA LEU A 49 -1.77 -28.44 -4.96
C LEU A 49 -1.75 -27.65 -6.28
N GLY A 50 -0.60 -27.10 -6.64
CA GLY A 50 -0.41 -26.38 -7.91
C GLY A 50 -0.57 -27.29 -9.12
N GLU A 51 0.14 -28.42 -9.10
CA GLU A 51 0.14 -29.41 -10.19
C GLU A 51 -1.24 -30.04 -10.40
N GLU A 52 -2.00 -30.24 -9.33
CA GLU A 52 -3.36 -30.79 -9.40
C GLU A 52 -4.42 -29.76 -9.83
N GLY A 53 -4.06 -28.48 -10.05
CA GLY A 53 -4.98 -27.47 -10.55
C GLY A 53 -5.79 -26.75 -9.47
N ALA A 54 -5.37 -26.79 -8.19
CA ALA A 54 -6.10 -26.15 -7.10
C ALA A 54 -6.24 -24.63 -7.29
N VAL A 55 -5.28 -23.97 -7.96
CA VAL A 55 -5.32 -22.53 -8.22
C VAL A 55 -6.55 -22.13 -9.04
N GLU A 56 -6.89 -22.90 -10.08
CA GLU A 56 -8.07 -22.63 -10.92
C GLU A 56 -9.36 -22.74 -10.12
N VAL A 57 -9.46 -23.78 -9.28
CA VAL A 57 -10.62 -24.00 -8.41
C VAL A 57 -10.78 -22.85 -7.42
N LEU A 58 -9.70 -22.40 -6.79
CA LEU A 58 -9.72 -21.29 -5.85
C LEU A 58 -10.16 -19.99 -6.53
N LEU A 59 -9.70 -19.72 -7.76
CA LEU A 59 -10.11 -18.52 -8.50
C LEU A 59 -11.58 -18.56 -8.91
N GLN A 60 -12.08 -19.72 -9.30
CA GLN A 60 -13.51 -19.86 -9.61
C GLN A 60 -14.38 -19.67 -8.37
N LEU A 61 -13.99 -20.25 -7.22
CA LEU A 61 -14.68 -20.05 -5.95
C LEU A 61 -14.60 -18.62 -5.44
N LEU A 62 -13.52 -17.89 -5.76
CA LEU A 62 -13.40 -16.46 -5.48
C LEU A 62 -14.45 -15.64 -6.24
N VAL A 63 -14.81 -16.04 -7.46
CA VAL A 63 -15.77 -15.32 -8.30
C VAL A 63 -17.22 -15.71 -8.00
N SER A 64 -17.51 -17.02 -7.90
CA SER A 64 -18.88 -17.55 -7.83
C SER A 64 -19.25 -18.22 -6.50
N GLY A 65 -18.31 -18.36 -5.56
CA GLY A 65 -18.54 -19.03 -4.29
C GLY A 65 -19.38 -18.21 -3.29
N SER A 66 -19.81 -18.87 -2.21
CA SER A 66 -20.41 -18.20 -1.05
C SER A 66 -19.40 -17.26 -0.37
N SER A 67 -19.87 -16.32 0.46
CA SER A 67 -18.98 -15.39 1.18
C SER A 67 -17.86 -16.12 1.95
N THR A 68 -18.18 -17.25 2.60
CA THR A 68 -17.19 -18.08 3.30
C THR A 68 -16.22 -18.76 2.33
N ALA A 69 -16.70 -19.28 1.20
CA ALA A 69 -15.84 -19.87 0.18
C ALA A 69 -14.89 -18.83 -0.44
N GLN A 70 -15.36 -17.61 -0.68
CA GLN A 70 -14.55 -16.49 -1.15
C GLN A 70 -13.47 -16.11 -0.13
N GLU A 71 -13.82 -16.02 1.15
CA GLU A 71 -12.86 -15.78 2.23
C GLU A 71 -11.73 -16.83 2.24
N LYS A 72 -12.11 -18.12 2.24
CA LYS A 72 -11.13 -19.22 2.27
C LYS A 72 -10.28 -19.26 1.01
N SER A 73 -10.88 -18.97 -0.15
CA SER A 73 -10.18 -18.94 -1.43
C SER A 73 -9.17 -17.81 -1.50
N ALA A 74 -9.56 -16.59 -1.10
CA ALA A 74 -8.66 -15.44 -1.03
C ALA A 74 -7.48 -15.69 -0.07
N ASN A 75 -7.75 -16.33 1.08
CA ASN A 75 -6.70 -16.69 2.04
C ASN A 75 -5.73 -17.72 1.45
N CYS A 76 -6.23 -18.77 0.81
CA CYS A 76 -5.39 -19.78 0.18
C CYS A 76 -4.53 -19.18 -0.96
N LEU A 77 -5.13 -18.35 -1.81
CA LEU A 77 -4.41 -17.64 -2.88
C LEU A 77 -3.31 -16.73 -2.32
N TRP A 78 -3.56 -16.04 -1.21
CA TRP A 78 -2.53 -15.27 -0.52
C TRP A 78 -1.37 -16.14 -0.02
N ILE A 79 -1.67 -17.30 0.60
CA ILE A 79 -0.65 -18.23 1.08
C ILE A 79 0.23 -18.71 -0.08
N LEU A 80 -0.39 -19.18 -1.17
CA LEU A 80 0.34 -19.66 -2.35
C LEU A 80 1.15 -18.54 -3.02
N ALA A 81 0.58 -17.35 -3.18
CA ALA A 81 1.28 -16.20 -3.76
C ALA A 81 2.45 -15.69 -2.89
N SER A 82 2.41 -15.90 -1.58
CA SER A 82 3.49 -15.48 -0.67
C SER A 82 4.64 -16.50 -0.59
N ASP A 83 4.41 -17.71 -1.08
CA ASP A 83 5.35 -18.83 -0.97
C ASP A 83 6.42 -18.78 -2.08
N ARG A 84 5.99 -18.89 -3.33
CA ARG A 84 6.89 -19.04 -4.49
C ARG A 84 6.50 -18.16 -5.66
N GLU A 85 7.49 -17.85 -6.50
CA GLU A 85 7.27 -17.11 -7.74
C GLU A 85 6.40 -17.88 -8.73
N ASP A 86 6.58 -19.19 -8.83
CA ASP A 86 5.82 -20.05 -9.73
C ASP A 86 4.31 -19.92 -9.49
N PHE A 87 3.87 -19.99 -8.23
CA PHE A 87 2.46 -19.76 -7.87
C PHE A 87 1.99 -18.35 -8.23
N ARG A 88 2.81 -17.32 -8.01
CA ARG A 88 2.47 -15.95 -8.41
C ARG A 88 2.23 -15.87 -9.91
N VAL A 89 3.10 -16.48 -10.72
CA VAL A 89 2.95 -16.52 -12.18
C VAL A 89 1.66 -17.23 -12.57
N SER A 90 1.41 -18.45 -12.06
CA SER A 90 0.19 -19.21 -12.37
C SER A 90 -1.07 -18.46 -11.97
N ILE A 91 -1.10 -17.84 -10.78
CA ILE A 91 -2.24 -17.03 -10.31
C ILE A 91 -2.47 -15.82 -11.23
N LEU A 92 -1.41 -15.17 -11.72
CA LEU A 92 -1.50 -14.02 -12.61
C LEU A 92 -1.98 -14.40 -14.03
N GLU A 93 -1.52 -15.53 -14.57
CA GLU A 93 -1.92 -16.02 -15.89
C GLU A 93 -3.41 -16.33 -15.96
N LEU A 94 -4.00 -16.76 -14.84
CA LEU A 94 -5.43 -17.03 -14.70
C LEU A 94 -6.30 -15.77 -14.46
N GLY A 95 -5.73 -14.56 -14.63
CA GLY A 95 -6.50 -13.31 -14.54
C GLY A 95 -6.98 -12.95 -13.12
N CYS A 96 -6.30 -13.46 -12.09
CA CYS A 96 -6.70 -13.27 -10.69
C CYS A 96 -6.85 -11.80 -10.28
N VAL A 97 -6.00 -10.90 -10.81
CA VAL A 97 -6.01 -9.47 -10.45
C VAL A 97 -7.37 -8.83 -10.75
N GLN A 98 -7.94 -9.12 -11.90
CA GLN A 98 -9.25 -8.61 -12.32
C GLN A 98 -10.37 -9.20 -11.43
N ASN A 99 -10.29 -10.49 -11.12
CA ASN A 99 -11.27 -11.16 -10.24
C ASN A 99 -11.25 -10.57 -8.83
N LEU A 100 -10.07 -10.33 -8.26
CA LEU A 100 -9.91 -9.68 -6.95
C LEU A 100 -10.43 -8.23 -6.98
N GLN A 101 -10.16 -7.47 -8.05
CA GLN A 101 -10.68 -6.11 -8.20
C GLN A 101 -12.20 -6.06 -8.32
N GLN A 102 -12.81 -7.00 -9.04
CA GLN A 102 -14.27 -7.11 -9.14
C GLN A 102 -14.89 -7.50 -7.80
N LEU A 103 -14.23 -8.40 -7.04
CA LEU A 103 -14.70 -8.80 -5.72
C LEU A 103 -14.70 -7.61 -4.74
N LEU A 104 -13.69 -6.75 -4.81
CA LEU A 104 -13.59 -5.54 -4.00
C LEU A 104 -14.70 -4.50 -4.26
N GLN A 105 -15.40 -4.59 -5.40
CA GLN A 105 -16.54 -3.71 -5.70
C GLN A 105 -17.83 -4.16 -5.00
N LYS A 106 -17.86 -5.37 -4.45
CA LYS A 106 -19.01 -5.91 -3.72
C LYS A 106 -18.87 -5.59 -2.22
N PRO A 107 -19.98 -5.52 -1.46
CA PRO A 107 -19.90 -5.45 -0.01
C PRO A 107 -19.28 -6.74 0.54
N LEU A 108 -18.08 -6.64 1.12
CA LEU A 108 -17.35 -7.76 1.70
C LEU A 108 -17.37 -7.68 3.22
N ASN A 109 -17.32 -8.85 3.86
CA ASN A 109 -16.97 -8.90 5.27
C ASN A 109 -15.49 -8.53 5.48
N THR A 110 -15.14 -8.11 6.69
CA THR A 110 -13.79 -7.64 7.03
C THR A 110 -12.71 -8.69 6.76
N ASN A 111 -12.96 -9.96 7.09
CA ASN A 111 -12.00 -11.04 6.88
C ASN A 111 -11.69 -11.27 5.40
N THR A 112 -12.72 -11.30 4.55
CA THR A 112 -12.60 -11.48 3.11
C THR A 112 -11.84 -10.30 2.51
N LEU A 113 -12.20 -9.08 2.90
CA LEU A 113 -11.50 -7.88 2.47
C LEU A 113 -10.01 -7.92 2.84
N GLU A 114 -9.68 -8.33 4.07
CA GLU A 114 -8.29 -8.45 4.52
C GLU A 114 -7.50 -9.47 3.68
N HIS A 115 -8.06 -10.67 3.47
CA HIS A 115 -7.43 -11.71 2.68
C HIS A 115 -7.26 -11.31 1.22
N VAL A 116 -8.24 -10.64 0.63
CA VAL A 116 -8.17 -10.10 -0.74
C VAL A 116 -7.05 -9.06 -0.84
N LEU A 117 -6.97 -8.11 0.09
CA LEU A 117 -5.90 -7.10 0.11
C LEU A 117 -4.52 -7.74 0.30
N ARG A 118 -4.40 -8.74 1.17
CA ARG A 118 -3.15 -9.50 1.34
C ARG A 118 -2.73 -10.24 0.07
N ALA A 119 -3.68 -10.89 -0.61
CA ALA A 119 -3.43 -11.55 -1.89
C ALA A 119 -2.94 -10.54 -2.94
N ILE A 120 -3.61 -9.39 -3.08
CA ILE A 120 -3.18 -8.32 -3.99
C ILE A 120 -1.77 -7.84 -3.64
N SER A 121 -1.46 -7.63 -2.35
CA SER A 121 -0.15 -7.19 -1.90
C SER A 121 0.96 -8.20 -2.25
N ALA A 122 0.72 -9.50 -2.07
CA ALA A 122 1.65 -10.56 -2.45
C ALA A 122 1.87 -10.64 -3.97
N LEU A 123 0.83 -10.39 -4.76
CA LEU A 123 0.91 -10.34 -6.23
C LEU A 123 1.51 -9.03 -6.76
N SER A 124 1.56 -7.98 -5.94
CA SER A 124 2.08 -6.63 -6.27
C SER A 124 3.61 -6.54 -6.30
N VAL A 125 4.30 -7.67 -6.48
CA VAL A 125 5.74 -7.73 -6.75
C VAL A 125 6.03 -7.59 -8.24
N SER A 126 5.07 -7.94 -9.11
CA SER A 126 5.23 -7.85 -10.57
C SER A 126 4.77 -6.49 -11.12
N ASP A 127 5.57 -5.90 -12.00
CA ASP A 127 5.23 -4.66 -12.72
C ASP A 127 3.93 -4.77 -13.52
N ARG A 128 3.61 -5.98 -14.03
CA ARG A 128 2.36 -6.22 -14.76
C ARG A 128 1.14 -6.01 -13.86
N THR A 129 1.18 -6.58 -12.66
CA THR A 129 0.13 -6.41 -11.64
C THR A 129 -0.03 -4.95 -11.27
N LEU A 130 1.08 -4.25 -10.99
CA LEU A 130 1.06 -2.84 -10.61
C LEU A 130 0.46 -1.94 -11.69
N LYS A 131 0.71 -2.23 -12.98
CA LYS A 131 0.10 -1.50 -14.10
C LYS A 131 -1.42 -1.72 -14.19
N ILE A 132 -1.90 -2.94 -13.98
CA ILE A 132 -3.33 -3.25 -13.97
C ILE A 132 -4.02 -2.54 -12.79
N LEU A 133 -3.43 -2.62 -11.60
CA LEU A 133 -3.95 -1.96 -10.40
C LEU A 133 -3.96 -0.43 -10.56
N SER A 134 -2.88 0.16 -11.06
CA SER A 134 -2.76 1.61 -11.31
C SER A 134 -3.74 2.11 -12.39
N SER A 135 -4.21 1.21 -13.25
CA SER A 135 -5.18 1.55 -14.29
C SER A 135 -6.57 1.77 -13.73
N SER A 136 -6.94 1.08 -12.65
CA SER A 136 -8.27 1.15 -12.02
C SER A 136 -8.38 2.32 -11.03
N ALA A 137 -9.18 3.33 -11.38
CA ALA A 137 -9.42 4.49 -10.51
C ALA A 137 -10.23 4.14 -9.25
N SER A 138 -11.21 3.24 -9.37
CA SER A 138 -12.04 2.80 -8.24
C SER A 138 -11.21 2.09 -7.17
N PHE A 139 -10.25 1.25 -7.59
CA PHE A 139 -9.33 0.59 -6.68
C PHE A 139 -8.47 1.58 -5.90
N LEU A 140 -7.93 2.61 -6.57
CA LEU A 140 -7.13 3.65 -5.91
C LEU A 140 -7.94 4.44 -4.87
N LEU A 141 -9.19 4.79 -5.19
CA LEU A 141 -10.08 5.47 -4.26
C LEU A 141 -10.41 4.61 -3.04
N GLN A 142 -10.66 3.32 -3.25
CA GLN A 142 -10.91 2.36 -2.18
C GLN A 142 -9.69 2.23 -1.25
N LEU A 143 -8.47 2.17 -1.80
CA LEU A 143 -7.25 2.20 -0.97
C LEU A 143 -7.16 3.48 -0.13
N ALA A 144 -7.46 4.65 -0.72
CA ALA A 144 -7.45 5.91 0.02
C ALA A 144 -8.50 5.93 1.14
N GLU A 145 -9.69 5.38 0.90
CA GLU A 145 -10.74 5.23 1.91
C GLU A 145 -10.29 4.32 3.06
N LEU A 146 -9.71 3.16 2.74
CA LEU A 146 -9.18 2.23 3.74
C LEU A 146 -8.06 2.82 4.59
N ILE A 147 -7.19 3.66 3.99
CA ILE A 147 -6.14 4.38 4.71
C ILE A 147 -6.75 5.45 5.65
N ASN A 148 -7.83 6.10 5.23
CA ASN A 148 -8.52 7.10 6.04
C ASN A 148 -9.39 6.52 7.15
N ASN A 149 -9.86 5.30 6.98
CA ASN A 149 -10.74 4.65 7.94
C ASN A 149 -9.98 4.28 9.22
N THR A 150 -10.14 5.11 10.25
CA THR A 150 -9.56 4.89 11.58
C THR A 150 -10.30 3.83 12.40
N ILE A 151 -11.46 3.37 11.93
CA ILE A 151 -12.27 2.33 12.57
C ILE A 151 -11.71 0.94 12.27
N LEU A 152 -11.13 0.75 11.09
CA LEU A 152 -10.59 -0.54 10.66
C LEU A 152 -9.27 -0.86 11.38
N PRO A 153 -8.93 -2.15 11.56
CA PRO A 153 -7.65 -2.55 12.11
C PRO A 153 -6.47 -1.96 11.35
N ILE A 154 -5.38 -1.67 12.07
CA ILE A 154 -4.14 -1.10 11.50
C ILE A 154 -3.58 -1.97 10.37
N SER A 155 -3.84 -3.29 10.37
CA SER A 155 -3.43 -4.20 9.30
C SER A 155 -3.95 -3.77 7.92
N PHE A 156 -5.20 -3.28 7.82
CA PHE A 156 -5.78 -2.81 6.56
C PHE A 156 -5.04 -1.59 6.02
N GLN A 157 -4.74 -0.63 6.90
CA GLN A 157 -3.98 0.56 6.56
C GLN A 157 -2.56 0.18 6.11
N GLN A 158 -1.89 -0.72 6.84
CA GLN A 158 -0.55 -1.20 6.48
C GLN A 158 -0.50 -1.83 5.10
N ILE A 159 -1.44 -2.73 4.79
CA ILE A 159 -1.50 -3.39 3.48
C ILE A 159 -1.80 -2.37 2.40
N SER A 160 -2.76 -1.46 2.63
CA SER A 160 -3.17 -0.45 1.66
C SER A 160 -2.04 0.54 1.34
N VAL A 161 -1.29 0.98 2.36
CA VAL A 161 -0.12 1.86 2.19
C VAL A 161 0.99 1.15 1.43
N SER A 162 1.28 -0.11 1.74
CA SER A 162 2.30 -0.92 1.07
C SER A 162 1.99 -1.12 -0.42
N ILE A 163 0.72 -1.32 -0.77
CA ILE A 163 0.28 -1.37 -2.17
C ILE A 163 0.45 0.01 -2.80
N LEU A 164 -0.05 1.08 -2.15
CA LEU A 164 -0.02 2.43 -2.69
C LEU A 164 1.40 2.94 -2.97
N SER A 165 2.38 2.61 -2.13
CA SER A 165 3.78 3.03 -2.31
C SER A 165 4.43 2.41 -3.56
N LYS A 166 4.00 1.22 -3.94
CA LYS A 166 4.52 0.48 -5.12
C LYS A 166 3.86 0.90 -6.44
N LEU A 167 2.69 1.55 -6.40
CA LEU A 167 1.95 1.89 -7.61
C LEU A 167 2.55 3.10 -8.34
N SER A 168 2.73 2.95 -9.66
CA SER A 168 3.10 4.06 -10.54
C SER A 168 1.83 4.75 -11.06
N ILE A 169 1.38 5.74 -10.30
CA ILE A 169 0.12 6.44 -10.55
C ILE A 169 0.35 7.68 -11.43
N SER A 170 -0.46 7.84 -12.48
CA SER A 170 -0.48 9.08 -13.29
C SER A 170 -0.97 10.27 -12.47
N ASP A 171 -0.47 11.48 -12.76
CA ASP A 171 -0.82 12.69 -12.02
C ASP A 171 -2.32 12.99 -11.93
N ALA A 172 -3.11 12.64 -12.95
CA ALA A 172 -4.57 12.82 -12.94
C ALA A 172 -5.25 12.00 -11.83
N LYS A 173 -4.80 10.76 -11.62
CA LYS A 173 -5.34 9.82 -10.63
C LYS A 173 -4.80 10.06 -9.22
N LYS A 174 -3.67 10.75 -9.08
CA LYS A 174 -3.13 11.15 -7.78
C LYS A 174 -3.94 12.28 -7.11
N ARG A 175 -4.61 13.14 -7.88
CA ARG A 175 -5.40 14.26 -7.34
C ARG A 175 -6.48 13.85 -6.33
N PRO A 176 -7.36 12.88 -6.64
CA PRO A 176 -8.41 12.50 -5.68
C PRO A 176 -7.89 11.75 -4.44
N LEU A 177 -6.63 11.31 -4.46
CA LEU A 177 -5.99 10.66 -3.31
C LEU A 177 -5.46 11.66 -2.27
N SER A 178 -5.69 12.97 -2.48
CA SER A 178 -5.29 13.98 -1.50
C SER A 178 -5.97 13.79 -0.14
N SER A 179 -7.16 13.19 -0.12
CA SER A 179 -7.92 12.88 1.09
C SER A 179 -7.16 11.98 2.06
N CYS A 180 -6.28 11.07 1.59
CA CYS A 180 -5.56 10.15 2.46
C CYS A 180 -4.23 10.69 3.00
N MET A 181 -3.75 11.84 2.50
CA MET A 181 -2.45 12.38 2.87
C MET A 181 -2.35 12.72 4.37
N ALA A 182 -3.40 13.28 4.98
CA ALA A 182 -3.38 13.62 6.40
C ALA A 182 -3.25 12.37 7.30
N SER A 183 -3.88 11.27 6.89
CA SER A 183 -3.77 9.97 7.59
C SER A 183 -2.39 9.36 7.42
N LEU A 184 -1.82 9.43 6.21
CA LEU A 184 -0.44 9.01 5.96
C LEU A 184 0.57 9.81 6.81
N VAL A 185 0.39 11.14 6.96
CA VAL A 185 1.27 11.96 7.81
C VAL A 185 1.26 11.48 9.26
N LYS A 186 0.07 11.18 9.81
CA LYS A 186 -0.05 10.58 11.15
C LYS A 186 0.66 9.22 11.24
N MET A 187 0.59 8.41 10.18
CA MET A 187 1.27 7.11 10.16
C MET A 187 2.80 7.24 10.14
N VAL A 188 3.35 8.19 9.39
CA VAL A 188 4.81 8.44 9.41
C VAL A 188 5.28 8.91 10.80
N GLU A 189 4.46 9.69 11.51
CA GLU A 189 4.81 10.21 12.82
C GLU A 189 4.68 9.17 13.95
N PHE A 190 3.55 8.47 14.02
CA PHE A 190 3.17 7.66 15.19
C PHE A 190 3.35 6.14 15.00
N SER A 191 3.72 5.68 13.81
CA SER A 191 3.92 4.24 13.59
C SER A 191 5.11 3.73 14.40
N LYS A 192 4.91 2.64 15.14
CA LYS A 192 5.99 1.91 15.85
C LYS A 192 6.87 1.08 14.91
N SER A 193 6.40 0.78 13.70
CA SER A 193 7.15 -0.01 12.71
C SER A 193 7.88 0.91 11.74
N ALA A 194 9.21 0.80 11.70
CA ALA A 194 10.07 1.57 10.78
C ALA A 194 9.70 1.31 9.31
N GLY A 195 9.41 0.06 8.93
CA GLY A 195 9.00 -0.27 7.57
C GLY A 195 7.67 0.38 7.15
N LEU A 196 6.73 0.56 8.10
CA LEU A 196 5.48 1.27 7.81
C LEU A 196 5.71 2.78 7.67
N GLN A 197 6.63 3.36 8.45
CA GLN A 197 6.98 4.78 8.30
C GLN A 197 7.61 5.05 6.92
N GLU A 198 8.49 4.17 6.45
CA GLU A 198 9.15 4.28 5.14
C GLU A 198 8.14 4.14 4.00
N THR A 199 7.33 3.08 3.99
CA THR A 199 6.31 2.87 2.95
C THR A 199 5.27 4.00 2.92
N ALA A 200 4.86 4.52 4.09
CA ALA A 200 3.97 5.67 4.16
C ALA A 200 4.63 6.96 3.63
N ALA A 201 5.91 7.17 3.92
CA ALA A 201 6.66 8.30 3.40
C ALA A 201 6.84 8.21 1.88
N GLU A 202 7.15 7.04 1.33
CA GLU A 202 7.24 6.80 -0.11
C GLU A 202 5.92 7.07 -0.83
N ALA A 203 4.81 6.55 -0.29
CA ALA A 203 3.48 6.83 -0.81
C ALA A 203 3.17 8.34 -0.79
N LEU A 204 3.49 9.02 0.31
CA LEU A 204 3.32 10.48 0.41
C LEU A 204 4.18 11.24 -0.59
N VAL A 205 5.45 10.88 -0.77
CA VAL A 205 6.34 11.50 -1.76
C VAL A 205 5.77 11.34 -3.17
N SER A 206 5.28 10.15 -3.51
CA SER A 206 4.62 9.87 -4.78
C SER A 206 3.39 10.76 -5.00
N LEU A 207 2.54 10.94 -3.99
CA LEU A 207 1.37 11.83 -4.07
C LEU A 207 1.75 13.32 -4.13
N LEU A 208 2.80 13.73 -3.43
CA LEU A 208 3.27 15.11 -3.33
C LEU A 208 4.01 15.60 -4.58
N SER A 209 4.40 14.68 -5.47
CA SER A 209 4.90 15.02 -6.82
C SER A 209 3.90 15.89 -7.61
N VAL A 210 2.59 15.77 -7.31
CA VAL A 210 1.55 16.58 -7.94
C VAL A 210 1.31 17.88 -7.19
N ARG A 211 1.46 19.01 -7.91
CA ARG A 211 1.35 20.37 -7.36
C ARG A 211 0.03 20.68 -6.65
N SER A 212 -1.09 20.09 -7.08
CA SER A 212 -2.38 20.27 -6.39
C SER A 212 -2.34 19.66 -4.99
N ASN A 213 -1.78 18.45 -4.87
CA ASN A 213 -1.70 17.71 -3.62
C ASN A 213 -0.74 18.41 -2.63
N SER A 214 0.41 18.89 -3.11
CA SER A 214 1.33 19.67 -2.27
C SER A 214 0.69 20.99 -1.79
N LYS A 215 -0.23 21.59 -2.56
CA LYS A 215 -1.00 22.76 -2.09
C LYS A 215 -2.03 22.38 -1.03
N GLU A 216 -2.73 21.26 -1.18
CA GLU A 216 -3.75 20.83 -0.22
C GLU A 216 -3.13 20.41 1.11
N LEU A 217 -2.03 19.66 1.10
CA LEU A 217 -1.35 19.27 2.34
C LEU A 217 -0.82 20.49 3.11
N VAL A 218 -0.34 21.50 2.40
CA VAL A 218 0.16 22.76 2.99
C VAL A 218 -0.99 23.71 3.39
N LYS A 219 -2.25 23.37 3.10
CA LYS A 219 -3.40 24.06 3.69
C LYS A 219 -3.81 23.44 5.03
N ASP A 220 -3.53 22.16 5.25
CA ASP A 220 -3.79 21.50 6.52
C ASP A 220 -2.72 21.88 7.56
N GLU A 221 -3.03 22.87 8.40
CA GLU A 221 -2.16 23.35 9.47
C GLU A 221 -1.70 22.23 10.41
N LYS A 222 -2.58 21.26 10.70
CA LYS A 222 -2.24 20.14 11.58
C LYS A 222 -1.17 19.25 10.96
N SER A 223 -1.25 19.00 9.66
CA SER A 223 -0.22 18.22 8.95
C SER A 223 1.09 18.97 8.82
N LEU A 224 1.04 20.29 8.61
CA LEU A 224 2.24 21.14 8.56
C LEU A 224 2.97 21.20 9.90
N SER A 225 2.27 21.45 11.01
CA SER A 225 2.90 21.52 12.33
C SER A 225 3.53 20.18 12.71
N ARG A 226 2.90 19.05 12.35
CA ARG A 226 3.49 17.71 12.50
C ARG A 226 4.80 17.58 11.73
N PHE A 227 4.86 17.99 10.46
CA PHE A 227 6.11 17.94 9.70
C PHE A 227 7.24 18.75 10.34
N VAL A 228 6.93 19.94 10.87
CA VAL A 228 7.94 20.76 11.55
C VAL A 228 8.39 20.12 12.87
N GLN A 229 7.47 19.54 13.64
CA GLN A 229 7.81 18.80 14.86
C GLN A 229 8.69 17.59 14.54
N MET A 230 8.40 16.84 13.47
CA MET A 230 9.22 15.72 13.01
C MET A 230 10.63 16.13 12.57
N LEU A 231 10.86 17.39 12.20
CA LEU A 231 12.20 17.91 11.91
C LEU A 231 12.99 18.29 13.16
N ASP A 232 12.36 18.38 14.33
CA ASP A 232 13.05 18.78 15.54
C ASP A 232 14.17 17.77 15.86
N PRO A 233 15.45 18.22 15.94
CA PRO A 233 16.58 17.35 16.28
C PRO A 233 16.40 16.55 17.57
N ASN A 234 15.54 17.00 18.48
CA ASN A 234 15.28 16.36 19.77
C ASN A 234 14.23 15.24 19.71
N THR A 235 13.50 15.09 18.60
CA THR A 235 12.58 13.97 18.42
C THR A 235 13.35 12.67 18.17
N LYS A 236 13.26 11.72 19.11
CA LYS A 236 13.95 10.42 19.04
C LYS A 236 13.21 9.36 18.19
N SER A 237 11.98 9.66 17.77
CA SER A 237 11.01 8.64 17.30
C SER A 237 11.11 8.28 15.81
N ILE A 238 11.81 9.07 14.98
CA ILE A 238 11.72 8.96 13.52
C ILE A 238 13.10 9.13 12.89
N CYS A 239 13.38 8.37 11.83
CA CYS A 239 14.55 8.60 11.00
C CYS A 239 14.44 9.98 10.33
N LYS A 240 15.29 10.93 10.75
CA LYS A 240 15.31 12.34 10.29
C LYS A 240 15.47 12.52 8.77
N LYS A 241 15.84 11.46 8.05
CA LYS A 241 15.85 11.43 6.59
C LYS A 241 14.43 11.54 5.99
N LEU A 242 13.43 10.90 6.61
CA LEU A 242 12.06 10.85 6.06
C LEU A 242 11.38 12.23 6.02
N PRO A 243 11.38 13.03 7.12
CA PRO A 243 10.81 14.38 7.08
C PRO A 243 11.51 15.31 6.08
N VAL A 244 12.83 15.15 5.91
CA VAL A 244 13.61 15.94 4.93
C VAL A 244 13.22 15.59 3.49
N VAL A 245 13.02 14.31 3.16
CA VAL A 245 12.55 13.88 1.83
C VAL A 245 11.14 14.40 1.56
N LEU A 246 10.25 14.35 2.55
CA LEU A 246 8.87 14.86 2.43
C LEU A 246 8.85 16.36 2.16
N ILE A 247 9.64 17.15 2.89
CA ILE A 247 9.74 18.60 2.63
C ILE A 247 10.41 18.87 1.29
N SER A 248 11.41 18.09 0.88
CA SER A 248 11.99 18.19 -0.46
C SER A 248 10.94 18.00 -1.55
N ALA A 249 10.07 17.00 -1.40
CA ALA A 249 8.97 16.74 -2.33
C ALA A 249 7.96 17.91 -2.36
N ILE A 250 7.57 18.45 -1.19
CA ILE A 250 6.70 19.63 -1.10
C ILE A 250 7.35 20.85 -1.76
N VAL A 251 8.65 21.07 -1.58
CA VAL A 251 9.37 22.23 -2.15
C VAL A 251 9.59 22.07 -3.66
N ALA A 252 9.78 20.85 -4.14
CA ALA A 252 9.95 20.53 -5.56
C ALA A 252 8.64 20.63 -6.34
N GLY A 253 7.54 20.05 -5.84
CA GLY A 253 6.22 20.09 -6.48
C GLY A 253 5.38 21.34 -6.15
N GLY A 254 5.70 22.02 -5.05
CA GLY A 254 4.89 23.11 -4.49
C GLY A 254 5.11 24.48 -5.12
N SER A 255 4.13 25.36 -4.92
CA SER A 255 4.18 26.77 -5.35
C SER A 255 5.00 27.65 -4.39
N ASN A 256 5.37 28.87 -4.81
CA ASN A 256 6.03 29.85 -3.93
C ASN A 256 5.26 30.12 -2.62
N GLY A 257 3.92 29.99 -2.63
CA GLY A 257 3.09 30.09 -1.42
C GLY A 257 3.33 28.95 -0.43
N CYS A 258 3.57 27.73 -0.91
CA CYS A 258 3.89 26.58 -0.06
C CYS A 258 5.22 26.79 0.67
N ARG A 259 6.22 27.32 -0.04
CA ARG A 259 7.54 27.64 0.54
C ARG A 259 7.44 28.71 1.63
N LYS A 260 6.67 29.78 1.40
CA LYS A 260 6.46 30.83 2.40
C LYS A 260 5.83 30.29 3.69
N ARG A 261 4.83 29.41 3.60
CA ARG A 261 4.20 28.78 4.76
C ARG A 261 5.15 27.89 5.56
N LEU A 262 5.97 27.08 4.87
CA LEU A 262 7.01 26.28 5.54
C LEU A 262 8.04 27.16 6.28
N ILE A 263 8.36 28.33 5.73
CA ILE A 263 9.25 29.29 6.40
C ILE A 263 8.58 29.88 7.65
N LEU A 264 7.28 30.23 7.57
CA LEU A 264 6.51 30.79 8.68
C LEU A 264 6.37 29.81 9.85
N GLU A 265 6.17 28.52 9.56
CA GLU A 265 6.11 27.46 10.58
C GLU A 265 7.49 27.13 11.20
N GLY A 266 8.57 27.80 10.80
CA GLY A 266 9.90 27.63 11.43
C GLY A 266 10.73 26.44 10.93
N ALA A 267 10.32 25.78 9.83
CA ALA A 267 11.04 24.64 9.26
C ALA A 267 12.52 24.96 8.92
N CYS A 268 12.83 26.22 8.56
CA CYS A 268 14.19 26.65 8.23
C CYS A 268 15.18 26.51 9.38
N HIS A 269 14.76 26.81 10.62
CA HIS A 269 15.64 26.73 11.78
C HIS A 269 15.98 25.27 12.12
N HIS A 270 14.99 24.37 12.05
CA HIS A 270 15.21 22.94 12.24
C HIS A 270 16.06 22.34 11.10
N LEU A 271 15.82 22.73 9.84
CA LEU A 271 16.64 22.28 8.70
C LEU A 271 18.08 22.79 8.78
N GLN A 272 18.32 23.99 9.33
CA GLN A 272 19.67 24.51 9.54
C GLN A 272 20.44 23.66 10.55
N LYS A 273 19.81 23.31 11.69
CA LYS A 273 20.38 22.40 12.68
C LYS A 273 20.62 20.99 12.10
N LEU A 274 19.67 20.45 11.33
CA LEU A 274 19.82 19.16 10.66
C LEU A 274 20.93 19.17 9.58
N SER A 275 21.17 20.32 8.94
CA SER A 275 22.26 20.49 7.98
C SER A 275 23.64 20.49 8.64
N GLN A 276 23.72 21.01 9.87
CA GLN A 276 24.92 20.97 10.71
C GLN A 276 25.18 19.54 11.22
N MET A 277 24.13 18.74 11.40
CA MET A 277 24.21 17.30 11.69
C MET A 277 24.44 16.41 10.45
N GLU A 278 24.74 17.00 9.29
CA GLU A 278 25.01 16.30 8.01
C GLU A 278 23.91 15.32 7.54
N VAL A 279 22.64 15.60 7.85
CA VAL A 279 21.52 14.78 7.34
C VAL A 279 21.39 14.95 5.82
N VAL A 280 21.44 13.82 5.10
CA VAL A 280 21.35 13.76 3.63
C VAL A 280 20.10 14.51 3.14
N GLY A 281 20.31 15.45 2.22
CA GLY A 281 19.24 16.25 1.59
C GLY A 281 18.89 17.56 2.30
N ALA A 282 19.24 17.74 3.59
CA ALA A 282 18.85 18.93 4.36
C ALA A 282 19.44 20.22 3.78
N LYS A 283 20.73 20.21 3.39
CA LYS A 283 21.41 21.34 2.73
C LYS A 283 20.72 21.74 1.41
N LYS A 284 20.32 20.76 0.58
CA LYS A 284 19.64 21.00 -0.71
C LYS A 284 18.25 21.61 -0.52
N VAL A 285 17.50 21.12 0.48
CA VAL A 285 16.16 21.64 0.80
C VAL A 285 16.24 23.07 1.33
N LEU A 286 17.17 23.34 2.24
CA LEU A 286 17.40 24.68 2.79
C LEU A 286 17.75 25.69 1.69
N GLN A 287 18.65 25.32 0.77
CA GLN A 287 18.97 26.15 -0.39
C GLN A 287 17.72 26.43 -1.24
N ARG A 288 16.91 25.42 -1.58
CA ARG A 288 15.69 25.61 -2.40
C ARG A 288 14.62 26.47 -1.72
N LEU A 289 14.55 26.46 -0.40
CA LEU A 289 13.67 27.34 0.38
C LEU A 289 14.18 28.80 0.39
N VAL A 290 15.49 28.99 0.50
CA VAL A 290 16.13 30.31 0.64
C VAL A 290 16.39 31.01 -0.70
N VAL A 291 16.54 30.27 -1.81
CA VAL A 291 16.88 30.84 -3.14
C VAL A 291 15.90 31.91 -3.63
N ASN A 292 14.64 31.94 -3.14
CA ASN A 292 13.70 33.01 -3.46
C ASN A 292 13.87 34.28 -2.60
N ARG A 293 14.54 34.23 -1.44
CA ARG A 293 14.97 35.46 -0.75
C ARG A 293 15.98 36.22 -1.60
N LEU A 294 16.95 35.52 -2.20
CA LEU A 294 17.95 36.16 -3.05
C LEU A 294 17.33 36.72 -4.33
N LYS A 295 16.46 35.98 -5.03
CA LYS A 295 15.78 36.51 -6.23
C LYS A 295 14.89 37.74 -5.93
N ASN A 296 14.19 37.79 -4.79
CA ASN A 296 13.38 38.94 -4.42
C ASN A 296 14.20 40.15 -3.92
N ILE A 297 15.41 39.94 -3.41
CA ILE A 297 16.34 41.02 -3.07
C ILE A 297 16.95 41.58 -4.37
N PHE A 298 17.44 40.71 -5.27
CA PHE A 298 18.01 41.13 -6.55
C PHE A 298 16.98 41.70 -7.53
N SER A 299 15.69 41.38 -7.42
CA SER A 299 14.66 42.03 -8.24
C SER A 299 14.21 43.39 -7.70
N ARG A 300 14.53 43.74 -6.45
CA ARG A 300 14.20 45.03 -5.83
C ARG A 300 15.32 46.05 -5.93
N THR A 301 16.57 45.62 -6.13
CA THR A 301 17.74 46.51 -6.26
C THR A 301 18.04 46.94 -7.70
N TRP A 302 17.19 46.60 -8.67
CA TRP A 302 17.33 46.99 -10.09
C TRP A 302 16.13 47.80 -10.60
N GLN A 303 15.40 48.45 -9.69
CA GLN A 303 14.27 49.33 -10.01
C GLN A 303 14.38 50.73 -9.38
N ASP A 304 15.55 51.10 -8.87
CA ASP A 304 15.89 52.48 -8.49
C ASP A 304 17.04 52.99 -9.37
#